data_AF-A0A1I1GD31-F1
#
_entry.id   AF-A0A1I1GD31-F1
#
_cell.length_a   1.000
_cell.length_b   1.000
_cell.length_c   1.000
_cell.angle_alpha   90.00
_cell.angle_beta   90.00
_cell.angle_gamma   90.00
#
_symmetry.space_group_name_H-M   'P 1'
#
loop_
_entity.id
_entity.type
_entity.pdbx_description
1 polymer ?
#
loop_
_entity_poly.entity_id
_entity_poly.type
_entity_poly.pdbx_seq_one_letter_code
_entity_poly.pdbx_strand_id
1 'polypeptide(L)' 'MEEKFIPYEKMSAKERRKIDNMSRRTWGGTVPVTKKVPSGKIYTRKQKHKAGYEI' A
#
# COMPACT_ATOMS: atom_id res chain seq x y z
N MET A 1 -10.00 -29.82 -3.98
CA MET A 1 -11.31 -29.25 -3.58
C MET A 1 -11.21 -27.76 -3.82
N GLU A 2 -11.99 -27.23 -4.74
CA GLU A 2 -12.05 -25.79 -4.97
C GLU A 2 -12.78 -25.15 -3.78
N GLU A 3 -12.10 -24.25 -3.08
CA GLU A 3 -12.78 -23.41 -2.10
C GLU A 3 -13.73 -22.49 -2.86
N LYS A 4 -15.03 -22.62 -2.57
CA LYS A 4 -16.04 -21.74 -3.15
C LYS A 4 -15.71 -20.30 -2.74
N PHE A 5 -15.58 -19.42 -3.72
CA PHE A 5 -15.36 -18.00 -3.45
C PHE A 5 -16.57 -17.42 -2.73
N ILE A 6 -16.37 -16.95 -1.50
CA ILE A 6 -17.38 -16.25 -0.71
C ILE A 6 -16.96 -14.78 -0.62
N PRO A 7 -17.76 -13.84 -1.14
CA PRO A 7 -17.50 -12.43 -0.96
C PRO A 7 -17.41 -12.04 0.52
N TYR A 8 -16.52 -11.12 0.87
CA TYR A 8 -16.26 -10.71 2.26
C TYR A 8 -17.53 -10.32 3.02
N GLU A 9 -18.46 -9.62 2.37
CA GLU A 9 -19.73 -9.19 2.98
C GLU A 9 -20.64 -10.36 3.39
N LYS A 10 -20.53 -11.48 2.68
CA LYS A 10 -21.35 -12.69 2.88
C LYS A 10 -20.67 -13.71 3.80
N MET A 11 -19.44 -13.44 4.21
CA MET A 11 -18.66 -14.29 5.08
C MET A 11 -19.17 -14.22 6.53
N SER A 12 -18.93 -15.25 7.34
CA SER A 12 -19.29 -15.21 8.76
C SER A 12 -18.51 -14.11 9.50
N ALA A 13 -19.07 -13.60 10.60
CA ALA A 13 -18.40 -12.58 11.41
C ALA A 13 -17.02 -13.04 11.94
N LYS A 14 -16.87 -14.34 12.20
CA LYS A 14 -15.62 -14.94 12.72
C LYS A 14 -14.52 -14.93 11.67
N GLU A 15 -14.83 -15.27 10.42
CA GLU A 15 -13.86 -15.32 9.34
C GLU A 15 -13.47 -13.92 8.87
N ARG A 16 -14.41 -12.97 8.78
CA ARG A 16 -14.09 -11.55 8.54
C ARG A 16 -13.08 -11.04 9.56
N ARG A 17 -13.28 -11.34 10.85
CA ARG A 17 -12.35 -10.95 11.92
C ARG A 17 -10.95 -11.58 11.75
N LYS A 18 -10.85 -12.81 11.23
CA LYS A 18 -9.54 -13.43 10.93
C LYS A 18 -8.82 -12.68 9.82
N ILE A 19 -9.50 -12.40 8.71
CA ILE A 19 -8.94 -11.66 7.57
C ILE A 19 -8.49 -10.26 8.02
N ASP A 20 -9.34 -9.56 8.76
CA ASP A 20 -9.03 -8.25 9.30
C ASP A 20 -7.83 -8.24 10.25
N ASN A 21 -7.71 -9.24 11.13
CA ASN A 21 -6.56 -9.35 12.02
C ASN A 21 -5.27 -9.63 11.27
N MET A 22 -5.35 -10.36 10.15
CA MET A 22 -4.21 -10.58 9.26
C MET A 22 -3.81 -9.29 8.53
N SER A 23 -4.78 -8.52 8.02
CA SER A 23 -4.52 -7.28 7.28
C SER A 23 -4.02 -6.14 8.18
N ARG A 24 -4.59 -5.98 9.38
CA ARG A 24 -4.21 -4.90 10.33
C ARG A 24 -2.79 -5.00 10.89
N ARG A 25 -2.17 -6.18 10.84
CA ARG A 25 -0.81 -6.38 11.37
C ARG A 25 0.28 -5.66 10.58
N THR A 26 0.01 -5.30 9.33
CA THR A 26 0.98 -4.66 8.46
C THR A 26 0.35 -3.42 7.84
N TRP A 27 1.16 -2.40 7.57
CA TRP A 27 0.73 -1.23 6.80
C TRP A 27 0.63 -1.53 5.28
N GLY A 28 0.53 -2.81 4.91
CA GLY A 28 0.65 -3.29 3.53
C GLY A 28 2.02 -2.94 2.94
N GLY A 29 2.02 -2.33 1.75
CA GLY A 29 3.22 -1.84 1.07
C GLY A 29 3.71 -0.46 1.51
N THR A 30 3.05 0.19 2.48
CA THR A 30 3.44 1.52 2.96
C THR A 30 4.27 1.39 4.22
N VAL A 31 5.58 1.68 4.15
CA VAL A 31 6.43 1.78 5.35
C VAL A 31 6.44 3.26 5.79
N PRO A 32 5.77 3.66 6.87
CA PRO A 32 5.69 5.06 7.28
C PRO A 32 7.08 5.65 7.61
N VAL A 33 8.01 4.81 8.07
CA VAL A 33 9.39 5.22 8.40
C VAL A 33 10.19 5.65 7.15
N THR A 34 9.88 5.11 5.97
CA THR A 34 10.61 5.46 4.74
C THR A 34 10.02 6.66 4.00
N LYS A 35 8.84 7.14 4.40
CA LYS A 35 8.27 8.41 3.89
C LYS A 35 8.98 9.61 4.53
N LYS A 36 10.22 9.87 4.13
CA LYS A 36 10.96 11.06 4.54
C LYS A 36 10.72 12.20 3.56
N VAL A 37 10.12 13.30 4.03
CA VAL A 37 10.04 14.53 3.25
C VAL A 37 11.46 15.06 3.03
N PRO A 38 11.85 15.43 1.80
CA PRO A 38 13.17 16.00 1.56
C PRO A 38 13.35 17.31 2.34
N SER A 39 14.54 17.54 2.86
CA SER A 39 14.88 18.78 3.58
C SER A 39 14.76 19.99 2.65
N GLY A 40 13.96 20.98 3.05
CA GLY A 40 13.81 22.24 2.31
C GLY A 40 15.06 23.12 2.26
N LYS A 41 16.10 22.80 3.05
CA LYS A 41 17.39 23.49 3.03
C LYS A 41 18.33 23.00 1.92
N ILE A 42 18.05 21.84 1.33
CA ILE A 42 18.87 21.27 0.27
C ILE A 42 18.42 21.88 -1.05
N TYR A 43 19.32 22.59 -1.73
CA TYR A 43 19.05 23.09 -3.07
C TYR A 43 18.85 21.92 -4.03
N THR A 44 17.60 21.67 -4.42
CA THR A 44 17.23 20.65 -5.40
C THR A 44 16.70 21.33 -6.65
N ARG A 45 17.40 21.16 -7.78
CA ARG A 45 16.88 21.57 -9.09
C ARG A 45 15.79 20.58 -9.50
N LYS A 46 14.54 20.82 -9.08
CA LYS A 46 13.41 20.06 -9.59
C LYS A 46 13.40 20.22 -11.10
N GLN A 47 13.66 19.14 -11.83
CA GLN A 47 13.52 19.12 -13.28
C GLN A 47 12.06 19.40 -13.60
N LYS A 48 11.80 20.58 -14.19
CA LYS A 48 10.45 21.05 -14.51
C LYS A 48 9.78 20.19 -15.59
N HIS A 49 10.60 19.49 -16.38
CA HIS A 49 10.18 18.62 -17.47
C HIS A 49 10.72 17.21 -17.23
N LYS A 50 9.88 16.19 -17.42
CA LYS A 50 10.36 14.80 -17.50
C LYS A 50 11.24 14.73 -18.75
N ALA A 51 12.50 14.32 -18.61
CA ALA A 51 13.32 13.94 -19.74
C ALA A 51 12.66 12.70 -20.35
N GLY A 52 11.85 12.90 -21.39
CA GLY A 52 11.24 11.80 -22.12
C GLY A 52 12.32 11.08 -22.90
N TYR A 53 12.36 9.76 -22.75
CA TYR A 53 12.67 8.81 -23.82
C TYR A 53 11.95 7.50 -23.49
N GLU A 54 10.94 7.18 -24.29
CA GLU A 54 10.45 5.81 -24.46
C GLU A 54 11.39 5.14 -25.48
N ILE A 55 12.02 4.03 -25.09
CA ILE A 55 12.58 3.01 -25.97
C ILE A 55 12.05 1.67 -25.47
#